data_AF-A0A1Y2LDF6-F1
#
_entry.id   AF-A0A1Y2LDF6-F1
#
_cell.length_a   1.000
_cell.length_b   1.000
_cell.length_c   1.000
_cell.angle_alpha   90.00
_cell.angle_beta   90.00
_cell.angle_gamma   90.00
#
_symmetry.space_group_name_H-M   'P 1'
#
loop_
_entity.id
_entity.type
_entity.pdbx_description
1 polymer ?
#
loop_
_entity_poly.entity_id
_entity_poly.type
_entity_poly.pdbx_seq_one_letter_code
_entity_poly.pdbx_strand_id
1 'polypeptide(L)'
;MQPERRQTLQSLIWLHEPLEQISERLTDFERDFDGETIVVEATAVQTILLRYLRTDISAQELESWANLIECREDLEFEAAFSEQIEMIIHQLATPEINNSINSDLCLNFLDALGTTPSDSLIQDLAVRSELVHVCHMIKSNRIELIYGCRKLIRLSHCLAKTDPKLFLMFVGVASECDDYPDHDKKKLFSQEYLDQVSHKTKRYETNVREAVLDACNTIIREFGCKFDCDEKTVT
;
A
#
# COMPACT_ATOMS: atom_id res chain seq x y z
N MET A 1 7.84 14.69 17.97
CA MET A 1 6.82 13.60 18.01
C MET A 1 7.39 12.30 18.61
N GLN A 2 6.57 11.42 19.23
CA GLN A 2 7.02 10.07 19.66
C GLN A 2 7.33 9.16 18.44
N PRO A 3 8.37 8.30 18.47
CA PRO A 3 8.78 7.50 17.31
C PRO A 3 7.68 6.58 16.75
N GLU A 4 6.92 5.93 17.62
CA GLU A 4 5.86 4.99 17.22
C GLU A 4 4.65 5.70 16.57
N ARG A 5 4.29 6.89 17.08
CA ARG A 5 3.29 7.78 16.44
C ARG A 5 3.77 8.19 15.06
N ARG A 6 5.03 8.63 14.94
CA ARG A 6 5.63 9.04 13.65
C ARG A 6 5.61 7.91 12.64
N GLN A 7 6.06 6.73 13.03
CA GLN A 7 6.06 5.55 12.16
C GLN A 7 4.64 5.16 11.74
N THR A 8 3.67 5.15 12.66
CA THR A 8 2.28 4.80 12.34
C THR A 8 1.65 5.80 11.38
N LEU A 9 1.92 7.10 11.55
CA LEU A 9 1.49 8.15 10.63
C LEU A 9 2.13 8.01 9.25
N GLN A 10 3.42 7.68 9.15
CA GLN A 10 4.05 7.45 7.86
C GLN A 10 3.50 6.21 7.15
N SER A 11 3.24 5.12 7.89
CA SER A 11 2.53 3.96 7.35
C SER A 11 1.13 4.31 6.85
N LEU A 12 0.43 5.25 7.51
CA LEU A 12 -0.87 5.78 7.05
C LEU A 12 -0.71 6.60 5.76
N ILE A 13 0.17 7.61 5.75
CA ILE A 13 0.36 8.53 4.62
C ILE A 13 0.67 7.77 3.33
N TRP A 14 1.58 6.79 3.41
CA TRP A 14 2.01 5.99 2.27
C TRP A 14 1.26 4.66 2.12
N LEU A 15 0.31 4.38 3.01
CA LEU A 15 -0.49 3.15 3.06
C LEU A 15 0.38 1.87 2.90
N HIS A 16 1.46 1.79 3.68
CA HIS A 16 2.42 0.67 3.65
C HIS A 16 1.94 -0.57 4.40
N GLU A 17 0.93 -0.41 5.24
CA GLU A 17 0.37 -1.48 6.05
C GLU A 17 -1.14 -1.58 5.83
N PRO A 18 -1.77 -2.71 6.19
CA PRO A 18 -3.22 -2.82 6.15
C PRO A 18 -3.86 -1.76 7.06
N LEU A 19 -4.87 -1.05 6.55
CA LEU A 19 -5.51 0.05 7.28
C LEU A 19 -6.05 -0.37 8.65
N GLU A 20 -6.52 -1.61 8.81
CA GLU A 20 -7.02 -2.07 10.11
C GLU A 20 -5.90 -2.08 11.16
N GLN A 21 -4.68 -2.49 10.79
CA GLN A 21 -3.54 -2.51 11.71
C GLN A 21 -3.07 -1.10 12.05
N ILE A 22 -3.07 -0.20 11.06
CA ILE A 22 -2.75 1.21 11.28
C ILE A 22 -3.80 1.80 12.22
N SER A 23 -5.08 1.64 11.91
CA SER A 23 -6.22 2.13 12.70
C SER A 23 -6.16 1.65 14.15
N GLU A 24 -5.89 0.35 14.38
CA GLU A 24 -5.69 -0.21 15.72
C GLU A 24 -4.62 0.55 16.50
N ARG A 25 -3.42 0.77 15.93
CA ARG A 25 -2.35 1.54 16.60
C ARG A 25 -2.69 3.01 16.78
N LEU A 26 -3.46 3.59 15.88
CA LEU A 26 -3.90 4.98 16.01
C LEU A 26 -4.87 5.21 17.16
N THR A 27 -5.56 4.17 17.64
CA THR A 27 -6.43 4.29 18.83
C THR A 27 -5.66 4.61 20.11
N ASP A 28 -4.37 4.29 20.17
CA ASP A 28 -3.50 4.61 21.31
C ASP A 28 -3.03 6.08 21.31
N PHE A 29 -3.35 6.83 20.25
CA PHE A 29 -2.91 8.21 20.06
C PHE A 29 -4.09 9.19 20.10
N GLU A 30 -4.01 10.17 21.01
CA GLU A 30 -4.95 11.29 21.01
C GLU A 30 -4.88 12.07 19.69
N ARG A 31 -6.07 12.43 19.16
CA ARG A 31 -6.22 13.21 17.93
C ARG A 31 -5.89 14.70 18.14
N ASP A 32 -6.23 15.22 19.33
CA ASP A 32 -5.77 16.52 19.81
C ASP A 32 -4.27 16.42 20.07
N PHE A 33 -3.49 17.26 19.41
CA PHE A 33 -2.04 17.14 19.43
C PHE A 33 -1.36 18.50 19.29
N ASP A 34 -0.60 18.87 20.32
CA ASP A 34 0.10 20.16 20.43
C ASP A 34 1.60 20.08 20.07
N GLY A 35 2.03 18.95 19.53
CA GLY A 35 3.44 18.67 19.21
C GLY A 35 3.84 18.93 17.77
N GLU A 36 5.05 18.50 17.43
CA GLU A 36 5.57 18.50 16.06
C GLU A 36 4.77 17.57 15.15
N THR A 37 4.23 18.11 14.06
CA THR A 37 3.39 17.46 13.05
C THR A 37 4.20 16.73 11.96
N ILE A 38 3.53 15.90 11.15
CA ILE A 38 4.11 15.33 9.93
C ILE A 38 3.39 15.91 8.72
N VAL A 39 4.16 16.28 7.71
CA VAL A 39 3.61 16.80 6.46
C VAL A 39 3.14 15.67 5.56
N VAL A 40 1.88 15.74 5.14
CA VAL A 40 1.35 14.96 4.02
C VAL A 40 1.70 15.70 2.74
N GLU A 41 2.65 15.14 2.00
CA GLU A 41 3.08 15.68 0.71
C GLU A 41 2.06 15.37 -0.40
N ALA A 42 1.99 16.24 -1.41
CA ALA A 42 1.21 15.98 -2.61
C ALA A 42 1.64 14.68 -3.30
N THR A 43 2.94 14.35 -3.22
CA THR A 43 3.52 13.10 -3.75
C THR A 43 2.88 11.85 -3.14
N ALA A 44 2.60 11.86 -1.84
CA ALA A 44 1.93 10.76 -1.15
C ALA A 44 0.48 10.63 -1.63
N VAL A 45 -0.26 11.74 -1.68
CA VAL A 45 -1.65 11.76 -2.16
C VAL A 45 -1.74 11.25 -3.60
N GLN A 46 -0.89 11.75 -4.49
CA GLN A 46 -0.81 11.31 -5.89
C GLN A 46 -0.50 9.81 -6.00
N THR A 47 0.40 9.31 -5.16
CA THR A 47 0.77 7.89 -5.08
C THR A 47 -0.42 7.02 -4.73
N ILE A 48 -1.20 7.41 -3.71
CA ILE A 48 -2.40 6.66 -3.28
C ILE A 48 -3.51 6.71 -4.34
N LEU A 49 -3.73 7.87 -4.97
CA LEU A 49 -4.67 8.00 -6.10
C LEU A 49 -4.28 7.09 -7.28
N LEU A 50 -3.00 6.99 -7.62
CA LEU A 50 -2.53 6.08 -8.66
C LEU A 50 -2.70 4.61 -8.28
N ARG A 51 -2.48 4.23 -7.02
CA ARG A 51 -2.77 2.85 -6.55
C ARG A 51 -4.25 2.50 -6.76
N TYR A 52 -5.17 3.43 -6.48
CA TYR A 52 -6.59 3.22 -6.78
C TYR A 52 -6.85 3.07 -8.29
N LEU A 53 -6.31 3.96 -9.12
CA LEU A 53 -6.49 3.90 -10.58
C LEU A 53 -5.91 2.63 -11.21
N ARG A 54 -4.90 2.02 -10.57
CA ARG A 54 -4.31 0.73 -10.95
C ARG A 54 -5.06 -0.47 -10.39
N THR A 55 -6.13 -0.26 -9.63
CA THR A 55 -6.88 -1.28 -8.89
C THR A 55 -6.06 -2.02 -7.83
N ASP A 56 -4.95 -1.43 -7.39
CA ASP A 56 -4.10 -1.97 -6.34
C ASP A 56 -4.80 -1.87 -4.97
N ILE A 57 -5.58 -0.79 -4.77
CA ILE A 57 -6.48 -0.57 -3.62
C ILE A 57 -7.92 -0.32 -4.10
N SER A 58 -8.89 -0.61 -3.23
CA SER A 58 -10.32 -0.42 -3.53
C SER A 58 -10.81 1.01 -3.22
N ALA A 59 -11.98 1.39 -3.73
CA ALA A 59 -12.62 2.66 -3.36
C ALA A 59 -12.89 2.77 -1.85
N GLN A 60 -13.34 1.66 -1.22
CA GLN A 60 -13.56 1.62 0.22
C GLN A 60 -12.26 1.81 1.02
N GLU A 61 -11.16 1.26 0.52
CA GLU A 61 -9.85 1.42 1.15
C GLU A 61 -9.33 2.85 1.00
N LEU A 62 -9.50 3.47 -0.17
CA LEU A 62 -9.17 4.88 -0.40
C LEU A 62 -9.98 5.82 0.51
N GLU A 63 -11.29 5.56 0.65
CA GLU A 63 -12.16 6.29 1.57
C GLU A 63 -11.70 6.14 3.02
N SER A 64 -11.42 4.91 3.46
CA SER A 64 -10.99 4.61 4.83
C SER A 64 -9.64 5.26 5.15
N TRP A 65 -8.73 5.31 4.17
CA TRP A 65 -7.46 6.02 4.28
C TRP A 65 -7.67 7.52 4.47
N ALA A 66 -8.51 8.15 3.64
CA ALA A 66 -8.80 9.59 3.74
C ALA A 66 -9.47 9.94 5.08
N ASN A 67 -10.42 9.12 5.53
CA ASN A 67 -11.08 9.26 6.83
C ASN A 67 -10.12 9.26 8.02
N LEU A 68 -9.04 8.48 7.95
CA LEU A 68 -8.03 8.42 9.00
C LEU A 68 -7.08 9.63 9.00
N ILE A 69 -6.97 10.35 7.88
CA ILE A 69 -6.16 11.56 7.75
C ILE A 69 -6.98 12.81 8.09
N GLU A 70 -8.25 12.83 7.68
CA GLU A 70 -9.14 13.97 7.90
C GLU A 70 -9.18 14.38 9.39
N CYS A 71 -9.07 15.69 9.65
CA CYS A 71 -9.16 16.27 11.00
C CYS A 71 -8.18 15.67 12.01
N ARG A 72 -6.97 15.26 11.59
CA ARG A 72 -5.88 14.92 12.50
C ARG A 72 -4.95 16.10 12.72
N GLU A 73 -4.75 16.46 13.98
CA GLU A 73 -3.93 17.63 14.36
C GLU A 73 -2.43 17.32 14.41
N ASP A 74 -2.05 16.03 14.37
CA ASP A 74 -0.65 15.61 14.24
C ASP A 74 -0.18 15.49 12.77
N LEU A 75 -1.00 15.96 11.84
CA LEU A 75 -0.70 16.05 10.41
C LEU A 75 -0.85 17.49 9.92
N GLU A 76 0.07 17.91 9.06
CA GLU A 76 -0.02 19.14 8.26
C GLU A 76 -0.02 18.78 6.78
N PHE A 77 -0.45 19.70 5.93
CA PHE A 77 -0.41 19.52 4.48
C PHE A 77 0.70 20.36 3.86
N GLU A 78 1.32 19.83 2.81
CA GLU A 78 2.38 20.53 2.08
C GLU A 78 1.92 21.93 1.67
N ALA A 79 2.65 22.96 2.09
CA ALA A 79 2.24 24.35 1.94
C ALA A 79 1.90 24.77 0.49
N ALA A 80 2.59 24.18 -0.50
CA ALA A 80 2.35 24.47 -1.91
C ALA A 80 0.99 23.96 -2.42
N PHE A 81 0.44 22.92 -1.78
CA PHE A 81 -0.80 22.23 -2.17
C PHE A 81 -1.80 22.10 -1.01
N SER A 82 -1.66 22.88 0.06
CA SER A 82 -2.41 22.68 1.31
C SER A 82 -3.93 22.68 1.08
N GLU A 83 -4.46 23.67 0.36
CA GLU A 83 -5.89 23.78 0.06
C GLU A 83 -6.37 22.62 -0.82
N GLN A 84 -5.57 22.21 -1.80
CA GLN A 84 -5.89 21.11 -2.71
C GLN A 84 -5.89 19.78 -1.98
N ILE A 85 -4.89 19.51 -1.15
CA ILE A 85 -4.78 18.28 -0.35
C ILE A 85 -5.95 18.22 0.63
N GLU A 86 -6.23 19.30 1.37
CA GLU A 86 -7.35 19.37 2.30
C GLU A 86 -8.69 19.07 1.61
N MET A 87 -8.94 19.71 0.47
CA MET A 87 -10.14 19.47 -0.34
C MET A 87 -10.24 18.00 -0.78
N ILE A 88 -9.14 17.42 -1.28
CA ILE A 88 -9.10 16.02 -1.75
C ILE A 88 -9.38 15.06 -0.59
N ILE A 89 -8.68 15.21 0.54
CA ILE A 89 -8.86 14.36 1.72
C ILE A 89 -10.31 14.45 2.21
N HIS A 90 -10.86 15.65 2.34
CA HIS A 90 -12.25 15.84 2.78
C HIS A 90 -13.26 15.18 1.83
N GLN A 91 -13.10 15.35 0.51
CA GLN A 91 -14.00 14.74 -0.46
C GLN A 91 -13.93 13.22 -0.48
N LEU A 92 -12.72 12.65 -0.35
CA LEU A 92 -12.52 11.19 -0.28
C LEU A 92 -13.03 10.59 1.04
N ALA A 93 -12.96 11.34 2.15
CA ALA A 93 -13.48 10.93 3.45
C ALA A 93 -15.01 10.92 3.49
N THR A 94 -15.66 11.77 2.68
CA THR A 94 -17.12 11.96 2.69
C THR A 94 -17.78 11.75 1.31
N PRO A 95 -17.59 10.58 0.66
CA PRO A 95 -18.03 10.38 -0.72
C PRO A 95 -19.55 10.32 -0.88
N GLU A 96 -20.30 9.99 0.17
CA GLU A 96 -21.77 10.06 0.14
C GLU A 96 -22.31 11.48 -0.09
N ILE A 97 -21.52 12.48 0.30
CA ILE A 97 -21.83 13.91 0.15
C ILE A 97 -21.18 14.46 -1.13
N ASN A 98 -20.00 13.95 -1.50
CA ASN A 98 -19.13 14.50 -2.54
C ASN A 98 -19.07 13.69 -3.85
N ASN A 99 -20.04 12.80 -4.06
CA ASN A 99 -20.11 11.79 -5.12
C ASN A 99 -19.21 10.57 -4.87
N SER A 100 -19.62 9.42 -5.42
CA SER A 100 -18.86 8.18 -5.26
C SER A 100 -17.46 8.28 -5.88
N ILE A 101 -16.48 7.74 -5.16
CA ILE A 101 -15.11 7.60 -5.63
C ILE A 101 -15.10 6.81 -6.94
N ASN A 102 -14.55 7.42 -7.98
CA ASN A 102 -14.41 6.84 -9.31
C ASN A 102 -13.14 7.37 -9.99
N SER A 103 -12.80 6.79 -11.15
CA SER A 103 -11.58 7.15 -11.86
C SER A 103 -11.55 8.61 -12.31
N ASP A 104 -12.66 9.15 -12.81
CA ASP A 104 -12.73 10.54 -13.29
C ASP A 104 -12.46 11.53 -12.15
N LEU A 105 -13.01 11.27 -10.96
CA LEU A 105 -12.75 12.06 -9.77
C LEU A 105 -11.25 12.05 -9.41
N CYS A 106 -10.65 10.87 -9.36
CA CYS A 106 -9.23 10.73 -9.01
C CYS A 106 -8.30 11.37 -10.06
N LEU A 107 -8.69 11.33 -11.33
CA LEU A 107 -7.96 12.02 -12.41
C LEU A 107 -8.02 13.54 -12.23
N ASN A 108 -9.19 14.10 -11.92
CA ASN A 108 -9.33 15.52 -11.63
C ASN A 108 -8.49 15.96 -10.42
N PHE A 109 -8.38 15.10 -9.40
CA PHE A 109 -7.52 15.36 -8.24
C PHE A 109 -6.03 15.33 -8.59
N LEU A 110 -5.58 14.39 -9.42
CA LEU A 110 -4.20 14.38 -9.92
C LEU A 110 -3.89 15.64 -10.74
N ASP A 111 -4.81 16.07 -11.61
CA ASP A 111 -4.66 17.30 -12.38
C ASP A 111 -4.58 18.54 -11.46
N ALA A 112 -5.38 18.59 -10.40
CA ALA A 112 -5.35 19.67 -9.40
C ALA A 112 -4.02 19.73 -8.63
N LEU A 113 -3.35 18.59 -8.46
CA LEU A 113 -2.02 18.49 -7.87
C LEU A 113 -0.88 18.62 -8.91
N GLY A 114 -1.21 18.95 -10.17
CA GLY A 114 -0.22 19.15 -11.23
C GLY A 114 0.43 17.88 -11.76
N THR A 115 -0.21 16.73 -11.59
CA THR A 115 0.34 15.41 -11.98
C THR A 115 -0.48 14.77 -13.07
N THR A 116 0.20 14.22 -14.08
CA THR A 116 -0.45 13.35 -15.05
C THR A 116 -0.37 11.89 -14.59
N PRO A 117 -1.35 11.04 -14.94
CA PRO A 117 -1.27 9.61 -14.59
C PRO A 117 -0.08 8.88 -15.22
N SER A 118 0.55 9.45 -16.23
CA SER A 118 1.75 8.91 -16.88
C SER A 118 3.06 9.36 -16.26
N ASP A 119 3.03 10.14 -15.17
CA ASP A 119 4.23 10.57 -14.46
C ASP A 119 5.02 9.34 -13.96
N SER A 120 6.21 9.14 -14.53
CA SER A 120 7.03 7.97 -14.26
C SER A 120 7.51 7.88 -12.81
N LEU A 121 7.70 9.02 -12.14
CA LEU A 121 8.15 9.05 -10.75
C LEU A 121 7.02 8.57 -9.84
N ILE A 122 5.82 9.15 -9.99
CA ILE A 122 4.67 8.80 -9.15
C ILE A 122 4.21 7.36 -9.43
N GLN A 123 4.30 6.90 -10.70
CA GLN A 123 4.05 5.49 -11.03
C GLN A 123 5.02 4.54 -10.30
N ASP A 124 6.32 4.85 -10.29
CA ASP A 124 7.31 4.03 -9.59
C ASP A 124 7.10 4.07 -8.07
N LEU A 125 6.72 5.21 -7.50
CA LEU A 125 6.35 5.33 -6.08
C LEU A 125 5.10 4.50 -5.74
N ALA A 126 4.06 4.53 -6.59
CA ALA A 126 2.85 3.74 -6.39
C ALA A 126 3.14 2.24 -6.37
N VAL A 127 3.97 1.76 -7.30
CA VAL A 127 4.39 0.36 -7.33
C VAL A 127 5.21 0.00 -6.08
N ARG A 128 6.11 0.86 -5.62
CA ARG A 128 6.92 0.62 -4.41
C ARG A 128 6.09 0.58 -3.14
N SER A 129 5.19 1.55 -2.97
CA SER A 129 4.25 1.59 -1.85
C SER A 129 3.39 0.32 -1.82
N GLU A 130 2.89 -0.12 -2.98
CA GLU A 130 2.11 -1.36 -3.08
C GLU A 130 2.95 -2.62 -2.78
N LEU A 131 4.21 -2.69 -3.21
CA LEU A 131 5.10 -3.80 -2.86
C LEU A 131 5.28 -3.95 -1.35
N VAL A 132 5.48 -2.83 -0.65
CA VAL A 132 5.58 -2.81 0.82
C VAL A 132 4.25 -3.26 1.44
N HIS A 133 3.13 -2.71 0.98
CA HIS A 133 1.79 -3.09 1.43
C HIS A 133 1.51 -4.60 1.29
N VAL A 134 1.78 -5.18 0.12
CA VAL A 134 1.60 -6.62 -0.12
C VAL A 134 2.50 -7.46 0.80
N CYS A 135 3.73 -7.02 1.08
CA CYS A 135 4.60 -7.70 2.03
C CYS A 135 4.00 -7.72 3.45
N HIS A 136 3.42 -6.61 3.91
CA HIS A 136 2.72 -6.56 5.19
C HIS A 136 1.44 -7.41 5.20
N MET A 137 0.67 -7.44 4.11
CA MET A 137 -0.48 -8.33 3.95
C MET A 137 -0.09 -9.80 4.05
N ILE A 138 1.02 -10.21 3.43
CA ILE A 138 1.55 -11.59 3.53
C ILE A 138 1.96 -11.90 4.96
N LYS A 139 2.75 -11.02 5.60
CA LYS A 139 3.25 -11.20 6.97
C LYS A 139 2.11 -11.33 7.99
N SER A 140 1.02 -10.60 7.78
CA SER A 140 -0.15 -10.61 8.65
C SER A 140 -1.23 -11.63 8.26
N ASN A 141 -0.97 -12.49 7.27
CA ASN A 141 -1.90 -13.50 6.75
C ASN A 141 -3.25 -12.92 6.26
N ARG A 142 -3.25 -11.66 5.81
CA ARG A 142 -4.43 -11.00 5.23
C ARG A 142 -4.61 -11.35 3.74
N ILE A 143 -3.59 -11.93 3.14
CA ILE A 143 -3.58 -12.43 1.78
C ILE A 143 -2.97 -13.83 1.74
N GLU A 144 -3.46 -14.69 0.85
CA GLU A 144 -2.88 -16.03 0.66
C GLU A 144 -1.43 -15.91 0.18
N LEU A 145 -0.52 -16.70 0.75
CA LEU A 145 0.92 -16.54 0.55
C LEU A 145 1.30 -16.64 -0.93
N ILE A 146 0.81 -17.65 -1.64
CA ILE A 146 1.10 -17.85 -3.07
C ILE A 146 0.55 -16.70 -3.91
N TYR A 147 -0.68 -16.26 -3.63
CA TYR A 147 -1.28 -15.16 -4.35
C TYR A 147 -0.51 -13.85 -4.12
N GLY A 148 -0.08 -13.58 -2.88
CA GLY A 148 0.81 -12.48 -2.54
C GLY A 148 2.13 -12.55 -3.30
N CYS A 149 2.80 -13.70 -3.35
CA CYS A 149 4.03 -13.89 -4.14
C CYS A 149 3.82 -13.57 -5.62
N ARG A 150 2.73 -14.06 -6.22
CA ARG A 150 2.38 -13.74 -7.62
C ARG A 150 2.10 -12.25 -7.82
N LYS A 151 1.41 -11.59 -6.88
CA LYS A 151 1.16 -10.13 -6.93
C LYS A 151 2.47 -9.36 -6.88
N LEU A 152 3.41 -9.72 -6.00
CA LEU A 152 4.74 -9.11 -5.91
C LEU A 152 5.53 -9.22 -7.23
N ILE A 153 5.49 -10.37 -7.91
CA ILE A 153 6.14 -10.53 -9.22
C ILE A 153 5.52 -9.59 -10.26
N ARG A 154 4.19 -9.53 -10.35
CA ARG A 154 3.51 -8.65 -11.31
C ARG A 154 3.90 -7.18 -11.08
N LEU A 155 3.90 -6.74 -9.82
CA LEU A 155 4.33 -5.39 -9.45
C LEU A 155 5.81 -5.16 -9.79
N SER A 156 6.68 -6.14 -9.57
CA SER A 156 8.11 -6.00 -9.88
C SER A 156 8.38 -5.67 -11.36
N HIS A 157 7.54 -6.15 -12.28
CA HIS A 157 7.65 -5.84 -13.71
C HIS A 157 7.24 -4.39 -14.05
N CYS A 158 6.55 -3.70 -13.15
CA CYS A 158 6.17 -2.29 -13.28
C CYS A 158 7.21 -1.32 -12.69
N LEU A 159 8.23 -1.81 -11.97
CA LEU A 159 9.29 -0.96 -11.43
C LEU A 159 10.18 -0.40 -12.55
N ALA A 160 10.57 0.87 -12.44
CA ALA A 160 11.47 1.48 -13.41
C ALA A 160 12.87 0.85 -13.37
N LYS A 161 13.36 0.51 -12.16
CA LYS A 161 14.64 -0.16 -11.94
C LYS A 161 14.62 -0.91 -10.61
N THR A 162 15.11 -2.14 -10.60
CA THR A 162 15.26 -2.95 -9.39
C THR A 162 16.32 -4.03 -9.55
N ASP A 163 16.87 -4.54 -8.44
CA ASP A 163 17.70 -5.74 -8.46
C ASP A 163 16.78 -6.98 -8.56
N PRO A 164 16.86 -7.77 -9.64
CA PRO A 164 16.03 -8.98 -9.80
C PRO A 164 16.19 -9.97 -8.65
N LYS A 165 17.34 -9.94 -7.93
CA LYS A 165 17.60 -10.83 -6.78
C LYS A 165 16.61 -10.64 -5.64
N LEU A 166 16.05 -9.44 -5.48
CA LEU A 166 15.03 -9.16 -4.47
C LEU A 166 13.79 -10.03 -4.64
N PHE A 167 13.52 -10.49 -5.87
CA PHE A 167 12.29 -11.20 -6.20
C PHE A 167 12.46 -12.70 -6.44
N LEU A 168 13.69 -13.24 -6.41
CA LEU A 168 13.96 -14.64 -6.73
C LEU A 168 13.15 -15.63 -5.87
N MET A 169 12.96 -15.31 -4.59
CA MET A 169 12.17 -16.18 -3.71
C MET A 169 10.70 -16.26 -4.18
N PHE A 170 10.10 -15.13 -4.54
CA PHE A 170 8.72 -15.11 -5.01
C PHE A 170 8.59 -15.79 -6.39
N VAL A 171 9.57 -15.59 -7.28
CA VAL A 171 9.64 -16.27 -8.59
C VAL A 171 9.66 -17.79 -8.42
N GLY A 172 10.49 -18.30 -7.50
CA GLY A 172 10.52 -19.73 -7.16
C GLY A 172 9.16 -20.23 -6.67
N VAL A 173 8.51 -19.49 -5.76
CA VAL A 173 7.16 -19.84 -5.27
C VAL A 173 6.13 -19.87 -6.39
N ALA A 174 6.10 -18.85 -7.27
CA ALA A 174 5.15 -18.80 -8.36
C ALA A 174 5.35 -20.00 -9.31
N SER A 175 6.59 -20.24 -9.75
CA SER A 175 6.92 -21.31 -10.69
C SER A 175 6.54 -22.69 -10.18
N GLU A 176 6.85 -23.00 -8.92
CA GLU A 176 6.46 -24.29 -8.29
C GLU A 176 4.95 -24.45 -8.15
N CYS A 177 4.22 -23.34 -8.15
CA CYS A 177 2.78 -23.31 -7.91
C CYS A 177 1.98 -22.95 -9.16
N ASP A 178 2.57 -22.88 -10.37
CA ASP A 178 1.89 -22.37 -11.57
C ASP A 178 0.61 -23.16 -11.92
N ASP A 179 0.57 -24.45 -11.56
CA ASP A 179 -0.60 -25.32 -11.75
C ASP A 179 -1.75 -25.05 -10.76
N TYR A 180 -1.54 -24.21 -9.73
CA TYR A 180 -2.58 -23.89 -8.74
C TYR A 180 -3.48 -22.75 -9.22
N PRO A 181 -4.81 -22.89 -9.00
CA PRO A 181 -5.79 -21.92 -9.48
C PRO A 181 -5.50 -20.53 -8.91
N ASP A 182 -5.56 -19.51 -9.78
CA ASP A 182 -5.52 -18.13 -9.35
C ASP A 182 -6.69 -17.83 -8.39
N HIS A 183 -6.44 -16.94 -7.43
CA HIS A 183 -7.42 -16.52 -6.42
C HIS A 183 -8.79 -16.18 -7.04
N ASP A 184 -8.79 -15.37 -8.10
CA ASP A 184 -10.02 -14.92 -8.77
C ASP A 184 -10.70 -16.02 -9.62
N LYS A 185 -9.93 -17.04 -10.00
CA LYS A 185 -10.41 -18.15 -10.83
C LYS A 185 -10.91 -19.33 -10.02
N LYS A 186 -10.74 -19.36 -8.69
CA LYS A 186 -11.19 -20.47 -7.83
C LYS A 186 -12.67 -20.83 -8.05
N LYS A 187 -13.52 -19.84 -8.35
CA LYS A 187 -14.95 -20.02 -8.65
C LYS A 187 -15.23 -20.91 -9.88
N LEU A 188 -14.24 -21.13 -10.75
CA LEU A 188 -14.35 -21.94 -11.97
C LEU A 188 -14.02 -23.43 -11.72
N PHE A 189 -13.56 -23.78 -10.53
CA PHE A 189 -13.14 -25.15 -10.19
C PHE A 189 -14.15 -25.84 -9.29
N SER A 190 -14.17 -27.18 -9.32
CA SER A 190 -15.00 -27.96 -8.39
C SER A 190 -14.49 -27.84 -6.96
N GLN A 191 -15.40 -27.89 -5.99
CA GLN A 191 -15.04 -27.84 -4.56
C GLN A 191 -14.05 -28.96 -4.20
N GLU A 192 -14.27 -30.17 -4.71
CA GLU A 192 -13.38 -31.32 -4.47
C GLU A 192 -11.94 -31.07 -4.96
N TYR A 193 -11.77 -30.45 -6.13
CA TYR A 193 -10.46 -30.07 -6.62
C TYR A 193 -9.80 -29.01 -5.73
N LEU A 194 -10.57 -28.00 -5.33
CA LEU A 194 -10.08 -26.93 -4.44
C LEU A 194 -9.64 -27.48 -3.07
N ASP A 195 -10.36 -28.45 -2.51
CA ASP A 195 -10.01 -29.08 -1.24
C ASP A 195 -8.70 -29.87 -1.36
N GLN A 196 -8.55 -30.68 -2.43
CA GLN A 196 -7.32 -31.44 -2.69
C GLN A 196 -6.10 -30.53 -2.88
N VAL A 197 -6.25 -29.45 -3.66
CA VAL A 197 -5.20 -28.46 -3.87
C VAL A 197 -4.89 -27.73 -2.56
N SER A 198 -5.90 -27.34 -1.78
CA SER A 198 -5.71 -26.67 -0.48
C SER A 198 -4.78 -27.44 0.46
N HIS A 199 -4.93 -28.77 0.54
CA HIS A 199 -4.04 -29.60 1.35
C HIS A 199 -2.58 -29.59 0.85
N LYS A 200 -2.37 -29.67 -0.47
CA LYS A 200 -1.03 -29.61 -1.08
C LYS A 200 -0.40 -28.24 -0.88
N THR A 201 -1.16 -27.18 -1.15
CA THR A 201 -0.75 -25.79 -0.98
C THR A 201 -0.35 -25.51 0.47
N LYS A 202 -1.15 -25.90 1.47
CA LYS A 202 -0.80 -25.70 2.88
C LYS A 202 0.53 -26.32 3.28
N ARG A 203 0.81 -27.54 2.80
CA ARG A 203 2.09 -28.21 3.07
C ARG A 203 3.25 -27.45 2.43
N TYR A 204 3.10 -27.04 1.17
CA TYR A 204 4.12 -26.26 0.48
C TYR A 204 4.37 -24.91 1.15
N GLU A 205 3.30 -24.15 1.42
CA GLU A 205 3.35 -22.86 2.11
C GLU A 205 4.07 -22.97 3.45
N THR A 206 3.80 -24.02 4.23
CA THR A 206 4.47 -24.24 5.52
C THR A 206 5.99 -24.34 5.36
N ASN A 207 6.47 -24.99 4.29
CA ASN A 207 7.90 -25.19 4.06
C ASN A 207 8.61 -23.93 3.57
N VAL A 208 7.93 -23.06 2.82
CA VAL A 208 8.54 -21.85 2.23
C VAL A 208 8.28 -20.58 3.03
N ARG A 209 7.38 -20.64 4.04
CA ARG A 209 6.89 -19.46 4.77
C ARG A 209 8.01 -18.61 5.33
N GLU A 210 8.93 -19.18 6.10
CA GLU A 210 10.01 -18.40 6.73
C GLU A 210 10.85 -17.66 5.68
N ALA A 211 11.27 -18.35 4.62
CA ALA A 211 12.05 -17.75 3.54
C ALA A 211 11.28 -16.64 2.81
N VAL A 212 9.97 -16.79 2.62
CA VAL A 212 9.10 -15.75 2.03
C VAL A 212 8.99 -14.55 2.97
N LEU A 213 8.85 -14.76 4.28
CA LEU A 213 8.81 -13.65 5.25
C LEU A 213 10.13 -12.89 5.31
N ASP A 214 11.27 -13.57 5.20
CA ASP A 214 12.60 -12.95 5.12
C ASP A 214 12.78 -12.15 3.83
N ALA A 215 12.28 -12.66 2.70
CA ALA A 215 12.25 -11.93 1.44
C ALA A 215 11.34 -10.69 1.53
N CYS A 216 10.17 -10.80 2.17
CA CYS A 216 9.29 -9.65 2.45
C CYS A 216 9.99 -8.60 3.31
N ASN A 217 10.70 -8.99 4.36
CA ASN A 217 11.49 -8.05 5.18
C ASN A 217 12.55 -7.32 4.35
N THR A 218 13.13 -8.00 3.36
CA THR A 218 14.12 -7.39 2.46
C THR A 218 13.48 -6.34 1.54
N ILE A 219 12.30 -6.63 0.97
CA ILE A 219 11.52 -5.66 0.17
C ILE A 219 11.10 -4.46 1.03
N ILE A 220 10.57 -4.70 2.24
CA ILE A 220 10.15 -3.63 3.16
C ILE A 220 11.33 -2.72 3.50
N ARG A 221 12.51 -3.28 3.76
CA ARG A 221 13.72 -2.47 4.04
C ARG A 221 14.19 -1.67 2.81
N GLU A 222 14.11 -2.25 1.62
CA GLU A 222 14.55 -1.59 0.38
C GLU A 222 13.62 -0.44 -0.03
N PHE A 223 12.30 -0.64 0.07
CA PHE A 223 11.31 0.29 -0.47
C PHE A 223 10.54 1.08 0.59
N GLY A 224 10.52 0.64 1.85
CA GLY A 224 9.83 1.33 2.94
C GLY A 224 10.63 2.49 3.55
N CYS A 225 11.95 2.36 3.67
CA CYS A 225 12.80 3.34 4.37
C CYS A 225 12.99 4.69 3.66
N LYS A 226 12.62 4.83 2.37
CA LYS A 226 12.75 6.12 1.67
C LYS A 226 11.69 7.16 2.06
N PHE A 227 10.78 6.81 2.96
CA PHE A 227 9.74 7.69 3.46
C PHE A 227 9.92 8.06 4.94
N ASP A 228 10.92 7.47 5.60
CA ASP A 228 11.31 7.68 7.00
C ASP A 228 12.44 8.71 7.20
N CYS A 229 13.06 9.23 6.13
CA CYS A 229 14.30 10.01 6.23
C CYS A 229 14.14 11.44 5.73
N ASP A 230 13.65 12.32 6.59
CA ASP A 230 14.10 13.71 6.62
C ASP A 230 14.96 13.90 7.86
N GLU A 231 16.24 13.55 7.74
CA GLU A 231 17.29 14.17 8.53
C GLU A 231 18.64 13.97 7.82
N LYS A 232 19.22 15.11 7.42
CA LYS A 232 20.60 15.36 6.98
C LYS A 232 20.87 15.42 5.46
N THR A 233 20.55 16.58 4.90
CA THR A 233 21.52 17.33 4.08
C THR A 233 21.41 18.83 4.37
N VAL A 234 22.01 19.25 5.49
CA VAL A 234 22.56 20.60 5.65
C VAL A 234 24.00 20.43 6.10
N THR A 235 24.91 20.48 5.13
CA THR A 235 26.30 20.94 5.27
C THR A 235 26.72 21.48 3.92
#